data_AF-A0A3L6MQP1-F1
#
_entry.id   AF-A0A3L6MQP1-F1
#
_cell.length_a   1.000
_cell.length_b   1.000
_cell.length_c   1.000
_cell.angle_alpha   90.00
_cell.angle_beta   90.00
_cell.angle_gamma   90.00
#
_symmetry.space_group_name_H-M   'P 1'
#
loop_
_entity.id
_entity.type
_entity.pdbx_description
1 polymer ?
#
loop_
_entity_poly.entity_id
_entity_poly.type
_entity_poly.pdbx_seq_one_letter_code
_entity_poly.pdbx_strand_id
1 'polypeptide(L)'
;RWLWRMKSFFFLLPNFTNIGSGEDVHKAFEIPPTVTTETTSIASTTPSASASATTSSEEGKQPTEEVNERNTRLSLSVVKNSKNNIAGYFLNDTGFEDTVVLSVLSFLPANFDPSSGGDLNTTEFVLEAEQVVVELFKKAKEDNRDKLIIDLSANGGGSVSTGRANRALEASSEASYKALVKALITQTSYLPINSTYHAIKTGKEWFGPYRLERNAKVTEAYQLDKKKPYDPDVDAYYNGFNPDKDKNPVKTAPFKPENIIIVTDGICASACTIFTGLLTRNQGIRNASARRTADQLCYAGHGRRQGTLLLMSQDLTGVFTKIIDEVKGDEKALSILEDAKDSFPGTRDAPLLPLLTTPAAGKLNAQNGYTLDDLDGYPVHFRYEAAHCKLPSTTPLSPPPLFRQAK
;
A
#
# COMPACT_ATOMS: atom_id res chain seq x y z
N ARG A 1 17.61 -3.38 -1.17
CA ARG A 1 16.92 -3.14 -2.47
C ARG A 1 15.66 -4.02 -2.52
N TRP A 2 14.56 -3.56 -3.11
CA TRP A 2 13.27 -4.27 -3.14
C TRP A 2 12.98 -4.89 -4.50
N LEU A 3 12.51 -6.13 -4.49
CA LEU A 3 12.09 -6.92 -5.64
C LEU A 3 10.73 -7.55 -5.33
N TRP A 4 10.01 -7.96 -6.37
CA TRP A 4 8.71 -8.59 -6.25
C TRP A 4 8.70 -9.94 -6.94
N ARG A 5 7.90 -10.86 -6.40
CA ARG A 5 7.48 -12.09 -7.11
C ARG A 5 5.98 -12.27 -6.91
N MET A 6 5.30 -12.81 -7.91
CA MET A 6 3.88 -13.15 -7.77
C MET A 6 3.72 -14.53 -7.15
N LYS A 7 2.95 -14.59 -6.06
CA LYS A 7 2.49 -15.83 -5.40
C LYS A 7 1.35 -15.46 -4.45
N SER A 8 0.23 -16.18 -4.55
CA SER A 8 -1.03 -15.74 -3.97
C SER A 8 -1.30 -16.21 -2.56
N PHE A 9 -1.95 -15.34 -1.78
CA PHE A 9 -2.64 -15.67 -0.53
C PHE A 9 -4.01 -14.99 -0.54
N PHE A 10 -5.08 -15.75 -0.32
CA PHE A 10 -6.44 -15.24 -0.31
C PHE A 10 -6.88 -14.94 1.12
N PHE A 11 -7.37 -13.73 1.35
CA PHE A 11 -7.93 -13.33 2.63
C PHE A 11 -9.45 -13.22 2.50
N LEU A 12 -10.13 -14.07 3.25
CA LEU A 12 -11.56 -14.00 3.45
C LEU A 12 -11.82 -13.05 4.63
N LEU A 13 -12.70 -12.06 4.43
CA LEU A 13 -13.19 -11.14 5.47
C LEU A 13 -14.31 -11.66 6.40
N PRO A 14 -15.02 -12.79 6.16
CA PRO A 14 -16.01 -13.32 7.10
C PRO A 14 -15.40 -13.78 8.42
N ASN A 15 -16.27 -13.90 9.43
CA ASN A 15 -15.93 -14.51 10.70
C ASN A 15 -15.79 -16.04 10.53
N PHE A 16 -14.59 -16.57 10.75
CA PHE A 16 -14.29 -18.01 10.71
C PHE A 16 -14.38 -18.70 12.07
N THR A 17 -15.01 -18.06 13.05
CA THR A 17 -15.27 -18.72 14.35
C THR A 17 -16.01 -20.04 14.08
N ASN A 18 -15.47 -21.13 14.62
CA ASN A 18 -15.98 -22.51 14.48
C ASN A 18 -15.84 -23.15 13.08
N ILE A 19 -15.01 -22.60 12.18
CA ILE A 19 -14.64 -23.26 10.92
C ILE A 19 -13.34 -24.02 11.13
N GLY A 20 -13.39 -25.36 11.08
CA GLY A 20 -12.22 -26.23 11.29
C GLY A 20 -11.73 -26.95 10.04
N SER A 21 -12.53 -26.97 8.96
CA SER A 21 -12.27 -27.72 7.75
C SER A 21 -12.78 -27.02 6.49
N GLY A 22 -12.34 -27.48 5.31
CA GLY A 22 -12.87 -27.01 4.03
C GLY A 22 -14.36 -27.35 3.83
N GLU A 23 -14.85 -28.42 4.47
CA GLU A 23 -16.26 -28.81 4.44
C GLU A 23 -17.14 -27.84 5.25
N ASP A 24 -16.61 -27.32 6.36
CA ASP A 24 -17.27 -26.29 7.16
C ASP A 24 -17.41 -24.99 6.35
N VAL A 25 -16.39 -24.62 5.57
CA VAL A 25 -16.45 -23.48 4.64
C VAL A 25 -17.53 -23.69 3.58
N HIS A 26 -17.56 -24.88 2.96
CA HIS A 26 -18.57 -25.23 1.96
C HIS A 26 -20.00 -25.10 2.50
N LYS A 27 -20.27 -25.66 3.68
CA LYS A 27 -21.59 -25.61 4.32
C LYS A 27 -21.98 -24.20 4.77
N ALA A 28 -21.03 -23.42 5.28
CA ALA A 28 -21.31 -22.11 5.84
C ALA A 28 -21.43 -21.01 4.77
N PHE A 29 -20.74 -21.16 3.64
CA PHE A 29 -20.59 -20.07 2.67
C PHE A 29 -20.92 -20.45 1.21
N GLU A 30 -20.82 -21.72 0.80
CA GLU A 30 -21.04 -22.14 -0.60
C GLU A 30 -22.47 -22.67 -0.86
N ILE A 31 -23.11 -23.26 0.16
CA ILE A 31 -24.47 -23.76 0.07
C ILE A 31 -25.44 -22.69 0.63
N PRO A 32 -26.39 -22.16 -0.15
CA PRO A 32 -27.46 -21.33 0.39
C PRO A 32 -28.27 -22.16 1.39
N PRO A 33 -28.52 -21.68 2.62
CA PRO A 33 -29.34 -22.43 3.56
C PRO A 33 -30.72 -22.69 2.95
N THR A 34 -31.13 -23.95 2.90
CA THR A 34 -32.47 -24.34 2.47
C THR A 34 -33.45 -23.67 3.42
N VAL A 35 -34.24 -22.72 2.92
CA VAL A 35 -35.27 -22.03 3.71
C VAL A 35 -36.35 -23.05 4.06
N THR A 36 -36.17 -23.74 5.18
CA THR A 36 -37.26 -24.43 5.85
C THR A 36 -37.98 -23.36 6.65
N THR A 37 -39.23 -23.10 6.29
CA THR A 37 -40.09 -22.10 6.90
C THR A 37 -40.45 -22.54 8.32
N GLU A 38 -39.52 -22.39 9.27
CA GLU A 38 -39.85 -22.35 10.68
C GLU A 38 -39.56 -20.94 11.19
N THR A 39 -40.65 -20.20 11.37
CA THR A 39 -40.66 -18.88 11.99
C THR A 39 -40.15 -19.00 13.42
N THR A 40 -38.84 -18.84 13.59
CA THR A 40 -38.23 -18.56 14.88
C THR A 40 -37.42 -17.29 14.71
N SER A 41 -37.92 -16.21 15.29
CA SER A 41 -37.29 -14.88 15.28
C SER A 41 -35.92 -14.94 15.96
N ILE A 42 -34.86 -15.01 15.17
CA ILE A 42 -33.51 -14.78 15.64
C ILE A 42 -33.30 -13.27 15.58
N ALA A 43 -33.26 -12.66 16.77
CA ALA A 43 -32.93 -11.27 16.97
C ALA A 43 -31.57 -10.94 16.34
N SER A 44 -31.57 -9.90 15.52
CA SER A 44 -30.38 -9.21 15.05
C SER A 44 -29.68 -8.53 16.23
N THR A 45 -28.74 -9.21 16.88
CA THR A 45 -27.77 -8.54 17.75
C THR A 45 -26.64 -7.98 16.90
N THR A 46 -26.83 -6.76 16.44
CA THR A 46 -25.77 -5.86 16.00
C THR A 46 -24.95 -5.45 17.23
N PRO A 47 -23.62 -5.57 17.26
CA PRO A 47 -22.81 -4.70 18.11
C PRO A 47 -22.78 -3.33 17.42
N SER A 48 -23.78 -2.51 17.73
CA SER A 48 -23.73 -1.08 17.50
C SER A 48 -22.85 -0.48 18.60
N ALA A 49 -21.64 -0.07 18.26
CA ALA A 49 -20.91 0.93 19.04
C ALA A 49 -21.01 2.26 18.29
N SER A 50 -22.24 2.74 18.14
CA SER A 50 -22.53 4.16 17.92
C SER A 50 -23.07 4.69 19.26
N ALA A 51 -22.17 5.25 20.08
CA ALA A 51 -22.60 6.10 21.18
C ALA A 51 -22.67 7.54 20.62
N SER A 52 -23.83 7.89 20.06
CA SER A 52 -24.26 9.28 19.99
C SER A 52 -24.66 9.69 21.40
N ALA A 53 -23.94 10.64 21.99
CA ALA A 53 -24.40 11.33 23.19
C ALA A 53 -25.45 12.36 22.77
N THR A 54 -26.68 12.18 23.25
CA THR A 54 -27.80 13.10 23.15
C THR A 54 -27.43 14.44 23.78
N THR A 55 -27.41 15.49 22.97
CA THR A 55 -27.42 16.89 23.41
C THR A 55 -28.79 17.21 23.99
N SER A 56 -28.88 17.31 25.32
CA SER A 56 -29.88 18.16 25.97
C SER A 56 -29.45 19.61 25.79
N SER A 57 -30.33 20.40 25.20
CA SER A 57 -30.22 21.85 25.09
C SER A 57 -30.24 22.50 26.48
N GLU A 58 -29.11 23.02 26.93
CA GLU A 58 -29.06 24.18 27.83
C GLU A 58 -28.12 25.23 27.22
N GLU A 59 -28.65 26.43 27.06
CA GLU A 59 -27.96 27.62 26.58
C GLU A 59 -26.79 28.02 27.47
N GLY A 60 -25.69 28.45 26.83
CA GLY A 60 -24.84 29.53 27.33
C GLY A 60 -23.60 29.16 28.16
N LYS A 61 -22.46 28.99 27.50
CA LYS A 61 -21.27 29.86 27.71
C LYS A 61 -20.18 29.61 26.66
N GLN A 62 -19.70 30.71 26.11
CA GLN A 62 -18.62 30.87 25.14
C GLN A 62 -17.33 30.13 25.54
N PRO A 63 -16.60 29.46 24.63
CA PRO A 63 -15.33 28.82 24.97
C PRO A 63 -14.24 29.86 25.18
N THR A 64 -13.59 29.79 26.34
CA THR A 64 -12.45 30.60 26.76
C THR A 64 -11.17 30.31 25.96
N GLU A 65 -10.32 31.33 25.87
CA GLU A 65 -9.14 31.52 24.99
C GLU A 65 -8.10 30.36 24.94
N GLU A 66 -8.12 29.39 25.86
CA GLU A 66 -7.13 28.30 25.95
C GLU A 66 -7.25 27.18 24.89
N VAL A 67 -8.41 27.02 24.24
CA VAL A 67 -8.56 26.05 23.13
C VAL A 67 -8.01 26.64 21.83
N ASN A 68 -8.01 27.97 21.70
CA ASN A 68 -7.55 28.67 20.50
C ASN A 68 -6.01 28.71 20.42
N GLU A 69 -5.32 28.72 21.58
CA GLU A 69 -3.84 28.63 21.65
C GLU A 69 -3.25 27.23 21.40
N ARG A 70 -4.06 26.17 21.57
CA ARG A 70 -3.62 24.76 21.38
C ARG A 70 -3.65 24.32 19.92
N ASN A 71 -4.56 24.87 19.12
CA ASN A 71 -4.58 24.63 17.67
C ASN A 71 -3.56 25.50 16.92
N THR A 72 -3.17 26.66 17.43
CA THR A 72 -2.30 27.62 16.73
C THR A 72 -0.82 27.22 16.60
N ARG A 73 -0.32 26.26 17.38
CA ARG A 73 1.10 25.85 17.33
C ARG A 73 1.43 24.71 16.35
N LEU A 74 0.43 24.04 15.79
CA LEU A 74 0.58 23.09 14.68
C LEU A 74 -0.26 23.42 13.44
N SER A 75 -1.00 24.56 13.43
CA SER A 75 -2.01 24.85 12.41
C SER A 75 -1.52 25.48 11.11
N LEU A 76 -0.26 25.89 10.97
CA LEU A 76 0.27 26.29 9.67
C LEU A 76 1.25 25.23 9.18
N SER A 77 0.71 24.24 8.47
CA SER A 77 1.52 23.44 7.55
C SER A 77 2.31 24.40 6.67
N VAL A 78 3.62 24.23 6.63
CA VAL A 78 4.53 25.05 5.82
C VAL A 78 4.31 24.76 4.33
N VAL A 79 3.92 23.52 4.02
CA VAL A 79 3.50 23.06 2.70
C VAL A 79 2.51 21.90 2.89
N LYS A 80 1.51 21.75 2.02
CA LYS A 80 0.57 20.59 2.00
C LYS A 80 0.01 20.37 0.60
N ASN A 81 -0.37 19.15 0.27
CA ASN A 81 -1.03 18.86 -1.00
C ASN A 81 -2.55 19.03 -0.94
N SER A 82 -3.18 19.15 -2.11
CA SER A 82 -4.62 19.36 -2.31
C SER A 82 -5.48 18.25 -1.71
N LYS A 83 -4.96 17.03 -1.63
CA LYS A 83 -5.67 15.85 -1.10
C LYS A 83 -5.44 15.62 0.40
N ASN A 84 -4.73 16.52 1.08
CA ASN A 84 -4.44 16.49 2.52
C ASN A 84 -3.86 15.15 3.03
N ASN A 85 -3.14 14.41 2.19
CA ASN A 85 -2.50 13.14 2.58
C ASN A 85 -0.99 13.28 2.81
N ILE A 86 -0.38 14.39 2.39
CA ILE A 86 1.01 14.73 2.69
C ILE A 86 1.14 16.21 3.05
N ALA A 87 1.87 16.48 4.14
CA ALA A 87 2.10 17.84 4.63
C ALA A 87 3.44 17.96 5.35
N GLY A 88 4.02 19.15 5.27
CA GLY A 88 5.26 19.53 5.92
C GLY A 88 5.03 20.54 7.04
N TYR A 89 5.70 20.36 8.17
CA TYR A 89 5.60 21.21 9.35
C TYR A 89 6.97 21.59 9.88
N PHE A 90 7.08 22.78 10.44
CA PHE A 90 8.23 23.21 11.23
C PHE A 90 7.88 23.06 12.71
N LEU A 91 8.79 22.49 13.49
CA LEU A 91 8.67 22.51 14.93
C LEU A 91 9.34 23.79 15.44
N ASN A 92 8.57 24.67 16.06
CA ASN A 92 9.06 25.96 16.58
C ASN A 92 9.11 26.00 18.12
N ASP A 93 8.84 24.87 18.75
CA ASP A 93 9.00 24.72 20.19
C ASP A 93 10.49 24.80 20.57
N THR A 94 10.76 25.33 21.76
CA THR A 94 12.12 25.42 22.29
C THR A 94 12.82 24.06 22.28
N GLY A 95 13.97 23.98 21.64
CA GLY A 95 14.75 22.75 21.49
C GLY A 95 14.36 21.88 20.30
N PHE A 96 13.49 22.34 19.39
CA PHE A 96 13.06 21.65 18.16
C PHE A 96 13.21 22.51 16.89
N GLU A 97 13.82 23.68 16.99
CA GLU A 97 13.93 24.69 15.93
C GLU A 97 14.70 24.18 14.70
N ASP A 98 15.59 23.22 14.91
CA ASP A 98 16.37 22.53 13.87
C ASP A 98 15.59 21.40 13.15
N THR A 99 14.35 21.13 13.57
CA THR A 99 13.60 19.94 13.17
C THR A 99 12.40 20.29 12.29
N VAL A 100 12.22 19.52 11.21
CA VAL A 100 11.02 19.52 10.37
C VAL A 100 10.30 18.19 10.45
N VAL A 101 9.00 18.20 10.19
CA VAL A 101 8.18 16.99 10.09
C VAL A 101 7.59 16.89 8.69
N LEU A 102 7.79 15.75 8.05
CA LEU A 102 7.03 15.33 6.88
C LEU A 102 5.99 14.30 7.34
N SER A 103 4.73 14.69 7.41
CA SER A 103 3.63 13.76 7.71
C SER A 103 3.06 13.22 6.41
N VAL A 104 3.04 11.89 6.30
CA VAL A 104 2.43 11.17 5.18
C VAL A 104 1.34 10.28 5.76
N LEU A 105 0.09 10.70 5.62
CA LEU A 105 -1.08 9.99 6.15
C LEU A 105 -1.53 8.84 5.24
N SER A 106 -1.25 8.93 3.94
CA SER A 106 -1.62 7.91 2.96
C SER A 106 -0.83 8.06 1.66
N PHE A 107 -0.57 6.95 0.98
CA PHE A 107 -0.01 6.92 -0.39
C PHE A 107 -1.11 6.83 -1.47
N LEU A 108 -2.36 7.11 -1.07
CA LEU A 108 -3.53 7.34 -1.92
C LEU A 108 -4.21 8.63 -1.47
N PRO A 109 -5.02 9.29 -2.32
CA PRO A 109 -5.81 10.43 -1.89
C PRO A 109 -6.67 10.07 -0.67
N ALA A 110 -6.78 10.98 0.30
CA ALA A 110 -7.68 10.78 1.42
C ALA A 110 -9.13 10.59 0.90
N ASN A 111 -9.81 9.55 1.39
CA ASN A 111 -11.16 9.15 0.96
C ASN A 111 -11.29 8.61 -0.48
N PHE A 112 -10.18 8.19 -1.10
CA PHE A 112 -10.26 7.48 -2.38
C PHE A 112 -10.88 6.09 -2.22
N ASP A 113 -12.02 5.87 -2.87
CA ASP A 113 -12.64 4.56 -3.01
C ASP A 113 -12.33 4.00 -4.41
N PRO A 114 -11.43 3.02 -4.55
CA PRO A 114 -11.15 2.40 -5.84
C PRO A 114 -12.36 1.69 -6.45
N SER A 115 -13.39 1.37 -5.65
CA SER A 115 -14.64 0.77 -6.14
C SER A 115 -15.66 1.77 -6.67
N SER A 116 -15.46 3.08 -6.43
CA SER A 116 -16.37 4.13 -6.90
C SER A 116 -16.06 4.61 -8.32
N GLY A 117 -15.09 4.01 -9.01
CA GLY A 117 -14.74 4.37 -10.40
C GLY A 117 -14.23 5.80 -10.58
N GLY A 118 -13.68 6.42 -9.54
CA GLY A 118 -13.19 7.80 -9.62
C GLY A 118 -11.96 7.93 -10.51
N ASP A 119 -11.95 8.93 -11.39
CA ASP A 119 -10.81 9.31 -12.23
C ASP A 119 -9.70 9.95 -11.37
N LEU A 120 -8.82 9.13 -10.79
CA LEU A 120 -7.59 9.63 -10.20
C LEU A 120 -6.54 9.80 -11.30
N ASN A 121 -6.19 11.05 -11.61
CA ASN A 121 -4.97 11.33 -12.34
C ASN A 121 -3.77 11.02 -11.42
N THR A 122 -3.24 9.81 -11.55
CA THR A 122 -2.16 9.31 -10.69
C THR A 122 -0.89 10.13 -10.87
N THR A 123 -0.61 10.59 -12.08
CA THR A 123 0.57 11.39 -12.40
C THR A 123 0.53 12.74 -11.70
N GLU A 124 -0.60 13.46 -11.82
CA GLU A 124 -0.79 14.73 -11.12
C GLU A 124 -0.69 14.56 -9.60
N PHE A 125 -1.31 13.51 -9.06
CA PHE A 125 -1.25 13.20 -7.63
C PHE A 125 0.19 12.94 -7.13
N VAL A 126 0.99 12.19 -7.88
CA VAL A 126 2.39 11.91 -7.54
C VAL A 126 3.25 13.17 -7.65
N LEU A 127 3.09 13.95 -8.71
CA LEU A 127 3.85 15.20 -8.92
C LEU A 127 3.54 16.23 -7.83
N GLU A 128 2.27 16.35 -7.41
CA GLU A 128 1.89 17.24 -6.33
C GLU A 128 2.53 16.81 -4.98
N ALA A 129 2.53 15.51 -4.69
CA ALA A 129 3.18 14.98 -3.49
C ALA A 129 4.70 15.22 -3.51
N GLU A 130 5.34 15.05 -4.68
CA GLU A 130 6.75 15.38 -4.85
C GLU A 130 7.02 16.86 -4.61
N GLN A 131 6.18 17.75 -5.15
CA GLN A 131 6.30 19.19 -4.95
C GLN A 131 6.26 19.57 -3.47
N VAL A 132 5.38 18.96 -2.67
CA VAL A 132 5.33 19.20 -1.21
C VAL A 132 6.65 18.85 -0.54
N VAL A 133 7.24 17.71 -0.89
CA VAL A 133 8.53 17.26 -0.33
C VAL A 133 9.66 18.19 -0.74
N VAL A 134 9.74 18.56 -2.03
CA VAL A 134 10.76 19.46 -2.57
C VAL A 134 10.67 20.83 -1.91
N GLU A 135 9.47 21.40 -1.81
CA GLU A 135 9.26 22.72 -1.21
C GLU A 135 9.55 22.71 0.29
N LEU A 136 9.14 21.65 1.02
CA LEU A 136 9.48 21.51 2.43
C LEU A 136 10.99 21.49 2.63
N PHE A 137 11.71 20.70 1.83
CA PHE A 137 13.17 20.56 1.96
C PHE A 137 13.91 21.83 1.57
N LYS A 138 13.41 22.57 0.56
CA LYS A 138 13.93 23.89 0.21
C LYS A 138 13.77 24.86 1.38
N LYS A 139 12.58 24.97 1.95
CA LYS A 139 12.30 25.86 3.09
C LYS A 139 13.09 25.45 4.33
N ALA A 140 13.21 24.14 4.60
CA ALA A 140 14.01 23.62 5.71
C ALA A 140 15.48 24.06 5.61
N LYS A 141 16.05 23.99 4.40
CA LYS A 141 17.41 24.45 4.13
C LYS A 141 17.56 25.97 4.30
N GLU A 142 16.60 26.75 3.79
CA GLU A 142 16.59 28.22 3.94
C GLU A 142 16.51 28.65 5.41
N ASP A 143 15.83 27.87 6.25
CA ASP A 143 15.66 28.11 7.68
C ASP A 143 16.72 27.39 8.55
N ASN A 144 17.77 26.81 7.95
CA ASN A 144 18.86 26.08 8.62
C ASN A 144 18.42 24.90 9.50
N ARG A 145 17.39 24.18 9.08
CA ARG A 145 16.92 22.96 9.76
C ARG A 145 17.67 21.74 9.28
N ASP A 146 18.15 20.92 10.22
CA ASP A 146 19.06 19.81 9.95
C ASP A 146 18.49 18.44 10.31
N LYS A 147 17.31 18.38 10.94
CA LYS A 147 16.62 17.15 11.37
C LYS A 147 15.27 16.97 10.70
N LEU A 148 14.95 15.73 10.37
CA LEU A 148 13.69 15.36 9.74
C LEU A 148 13.01 14.22 10.50
N ILE A 149 11.77 14.45 10.91
CA ILE A 149 10.85 13.40 11.33
C ILE A 149 9.97 13.05 10.14
N ILE A 150 9.97 11.79 9.72
CA ILE A 150 9.00 11.28 8.76
C ILE A 150 7.89 10.57 9.55
N ASP A 151 6.76 11.22 9.66
CA ASP A 151 5.60 10.71 10.39
C ASP A 151 4.71 9.86 9.48
N LEU A 152 4.68 8.57 9.76
CA LEU A 152 3.83 7.56 9.12
C LEU A 152 2.83 6.96 10.12
N SER A 153 2.61 7.63 11.27
CA SER A 153 1.56 7.21 12.19
C SER A 153 0.20 7.27 11.48
N ALA A 154 -0.68 6.31 11.77
CA ALA A 154 -1.95 6.11 11.09
C ALA A 154 -1.89 5.88 9.55
N ASN A 155 -0.69 5.76 8.94
CA ASN A 155 -0.56 5.49 7.52
C ASN A 155 -0.89 4.03 7.19
N GLY A 156 -2.04 3.79 6.56
CA GLY A 156 -2.50 2.46 6.16
C GLY A 156 -1.87 1.90 4.89
N GLY A 157 -1.01 2.67 4.21
CA GLY A 157 -0.38 2.30 2.94
C GLY A 157 -0.94 3.03 1.72
N GLY A 158 -1.02 2.29 0.60
CA GLY A 158 -1.50 2.77 -0.70
C GLY A 158 -1.23 1.74 -1.81
N SER A 159 -1.42 2.14 -3.07
CA SER A 159 -1.31 1.24 -4.23
C SER A 159 0.14 1.02 -4.66
N VAL A 160 0.46 -0.21 -5.07
CA VAL A 160 1.70 -0.62 -5.72
C VAL A 160 1.30 -1.60 -6.81
N SER A 161 1.96 -1.56 -7.97
CA SER A 161 1.49 -2.20 -9.20
C SER A 161 1.73 -3.74 -9.25
N THR A 162 0.98 -4.46 -10.11
CA THR A 162 0.15 -5.60 -9.65
C THR A 162 0.47 -7.01 -10.24
N GLY A 163 -0.11 -8.12 -9.67
CA GLY A 163 -0.53 -9.37 -10.37
C GLY A 163 -0.44 -10.75 -9.68
N ARG A 164 -1.13 -11.78 -10.22
CA ARG A 164 -1.41 -13.13 -9.62
C ARG A 164 -0.71 -14.29 -10.35
N ALA A 165 0.07 -15.15 -9.69
CA ALA A 165 0.57 -16.40 -10.29
C ALA A 165 -0.47 -17.53 -10.35
N ASN A 166 -0.98 -17.87 -11.53
CA ASN A 166 -1.90 -19.00 -11.77
C ASN A 166 -1.97 -19.35 -13.28
N ARG A 167 -2.69 -20.42 -13.67
CA ARG A 167 -2.83 -20.85 -15.08
C ARG A 167 -3.39 -19.78 -16.01
N ALA A 168 -4.32 -18.92 -15.58
CA ALA A 168 -4.79 -17.78 -16.37
C ALA A 168 -3.71 -16.72 -16.57
N LEU A 169 -2.81 -16.52 -15.59
CA LEU A 169 -1.68 -15.61 -15.76
C LEU A 169 -0.62 -16.21 -16.69
N GLU A 170 -0.33 -17.50 -16.54
CA GLU A 170 0.56 -18.23 -17.44
C GLU A 170 0.05 -18.11 -18.89
N ALA A 171 -1.21 -18.44 -19.13
CA ALA A 171 -1.87 -18.30 -20.42
C ALA A 171 -1.88 -16.84 -20.91
N SER A 172 -2.19 -15.86 -20.05
CA SER A 172 -2.15 -14.44 -20.42
C SER A 172 -0.74 -13.98 -20.79
N SER A 173 0.28 -14.46 -20.09
CA SER A 173 1.68 -14.13 -20.35
C SER A 173 2.18 -14.76 -21.65
N GLU A 174 1.67 -15.94 -22.00
CA GLU A 174 1.96 -16.64 -23.24
C GLU A 174 1.23 -16.02 -24.42
N ALA A 175 -0.05 -15.66 -24.25
CA ALA A 175 -0.88 -15.00 -25.25
C ALA A 175 -0.36 -13.61 -25.59
N SER A 176 -0.11 -12.76 -24.58
CA SER A 176 0.54 -11.46 -24.77
C SER A 176 1.14 -10.94 -23.47
N TYR A 177 2.45 -11.17 -23.32
CA TYR A 177 3.19 -10.66 -22.18
C TYR A 177 3.13 -9.13 -22.08
N LYS A 178 3.11 -8.40 -23.21
CA LYS A 178 3.02 -6.93 -23.19
C LYS A 178 1.67 -6.45 -22.67
N ALA A 179 0.57 -7.04 -23.15
CA ALA A 179 -0.77 -6.71 -22.68
C ALA A 179 -0.90 -7.04 -21.19
N LEU A 180 -0.34 -8.17 -20.75
CA LEU A 180 -0.30 -8.53 -19.35
C LEU A 180 0.49 -7.52 -18.50
N VAL A 181 1.70 -7.13 -18.93
CA VAL A 181 2.52 -6.12 -18.25
C VAL A 181 1.73 -4.81 -18.12
N LYS A 182 1.09 -4.37 -19.18
CA LYS A 182 0.30 -3.13 -19.22
C LYS A 182 -0.97 -3.18 -18.35
N ALA A 183 -1.65 -4.33 -18.33
CA ALA A 183 -2.89 -4.50 -17.58
C ALA A 183 -2.64 -4.71 -16.08
N LEU A 184 -1.51 -5.33 -15.73
CA LEU A 184 -1.24 -5.86 -14.41
C LEU A 184 0.01 -5.23 -13.77
N ILE A 185 1.17 -5.23 -14.43
CA ILE A 185 2.44 -4.85 -13.80
C ILE A 185 2.63 -3.33 -13.72
N THR A 186 2.29 -2.59 -14.76
CA THR A 186 2.48 -1.14 -14.88
C THR A 186 1.45 -0.61 -15.86
N GLN A 187 0.91 0.59 -15.65
CA GLN A 187 -0.01 1.21 -16.63
C GLN A 187 0.74 1.69 -17.89
N THR A 188 2.06 1.47 -17.95
CA THR A 188 2.94 1.85 -19.06
C THR A 188 3.28 0.65 -19.93
N SER A 189 3.93 0.90 -21.07
CA SER A 189 4.49 -0.14 -21.94
C SER A 189 5.93 -0.54 -21.59
N TYR A 190 6.47 -0.02 -20.48
CA TYR A 190 7.83 -0.35 -20.03
C TYR A 190 7.88 -1.73 -19.39
N LEU A 191 8.84 -2.54 -19.83
CA LEU A 191 9.02 -3.89 -19.33
C LEU A 191 9.64 -3.88 -17.93
N PRO A 192 9.22 -4.77 -17.02
CA PRO A 192 9.90 -4.95 -15.76
C PRO A 192 11.31 -5.50 -15.97
N ILE A 193 12.20 -5.24 -15.02
CA ILE A 193 13.58 -5.70 -15.01
C ILE A 193 13.80 -6.70 -13.88
N ASN A 194 14.68 -7.67 -14.09
CA ASN A 194 15.01 -8.68 -13.09
C ASN A 194 15.97 -8.16 -12.00
N SER A 195 16.36 -9.03 -11.07
CA SER A 195 17.33 -8.73 -10.00
C SER A 195 18.71 -8.28 -10.50
N THR A 196 19.06 -8.61 -11.75
CA THR A 196 20.30 -8.24 -12.43
C THR A 196 20.16 -7.04 -13.37
N TYR A 197 19.04 -6.32 -13.33
CA TYR A 197 18.73 -5.14 -14.15
C TYR A 197 18.58 -5.41 -15.66
N HIS A 198 18.29 -6.65 -16.05
CA HIS A 198 17.94 -6.98 -17.43
C HIS A 198 16.41 -6.96 -17.61
N ALA A 199 15.95 -6.36 -18.70
CA ALA A 199 14.53 -6.36 -19.06
C ALA A 199 14.04 -7.78 -19.29
N ILE A 200 12.92 -8.12 -18.65
CA ILE A 200 12.20 -9.37 -18.84
C ILE A 200 11.30 -9.16 -20.05
N LYS A 201 11.56 -9.86 -21.15
CA LYS A 201 11.00 -9.57 -22.48
C LYS A 201 9.85 -10.49 -22.86
N THR A 202 9.74 -11.65 -22.23
CA THR A 202 8.77 -12.68 -22.60
C THR A 202 8.04 -13.22 -21.37
N GLY A 203 6.82 -13.73 -21.59
CA GLY A 203 6.07 -14.43 -20.55
C GLY A 203 6.83 -15.64 -20.00
N LYS A 204 7.59 -16.34 -20.86
CA LYS A 204 8.44 -17.47 -20.46
C LYS A 204 9.57 -17.06 -19.50
N GLU A 205 10.27 -15.97 -19.79
CA GLU A 205 11.28 -15.42 -18.88
C GLU A 205 10.66 -14.95 -17.57
N TRP A 206 9.42 -14.46 -17.60
CA TRP A 206 8.78 -13.92 -16.42
C TRP A 206 8.15 -14.99 -15.52
N PHE A 207 7.42 -15.96 -16.09
CA PHE A 207 6.79 -17.05 -15.34
C PHE A 207 7.81 -18.14 -14.97
N GLY A 208 8.82 -18.32 -15.82
CA GLY A 208 9.96 -19.22 -15.61
C GLY A 208 9.64 -20.70 -15.65
N PRO A 209 10.53 -21.46 -15.00
CA PRO A 209 10.14 -22.51 -14.07
C PRO A 209 10.65 -22.23 -12.63
N TYR A 210 10.60 -20.97 -12.17
CA TYR A 210 11.20 -20.56 -10.89
C TYR A 210 10.47 -21.13 -9.68
N ARG A 211 11.26 -21.47 -8.65
CA ARG A 211 10.78 -22.09 -7.42
C ARG A 211 11.54 -21.57 -6.22
N LEU A 212 10.82 -21.37 -5.12
CA LEU A 212 11.40 -21.11 -3.80
C LEU A 212 11.61 -22.41 -3.04
N GLU A 213 12.11 -22.29 -1.81
CA GLU A 213 12.12 -23.39 -0.83
C GLU A 213 10.76 -24.12 -0.77
N ARG A 214 10.81 -25.44 -0.54
CA ARG A 214 9.66 -26.35 -0.57
C ARG A 214 8.92 -26.43 -1.91
N ASN A 215 9.62 -26.18 -3.02
CA ASN A 215 9.14 -26.39 -4.39
C ASN A 215 7.96 -25.48 -4.78
N ALA A 216 7.79 -24.35 -4.09
CA ALA A 216 6.70 -23.42 -4.39
C ALA A 216 6.99 -22.62 -5.66
N LYS A 217 6.12 -22.74 -6.67
CA LYS A 217 6.22 -22.00 -7.94
C LYS A 217 6.08 -20.49 -7.70
N VAL A 218 6.93 -19.72 -8.37
CA VAL A 218 6.93 -18.25 -8.36
C VAL A 218 7.34 -17.73 -9.74
N THR A 219 7.07 -16.45 -10.00
CA THR A 219 7.65 -15.73 -11.14
C THR A 219 9.12 -15.40 -10.89
N GLU A 220 9.80 -14.91 -11.93
CA GLU A 220 11.06 -14.18 -11.82
C GLU A 220 10.91 -13.06 -10.79
N ALA A 221 12.00 -12.78 -10.05
CA ALA A 221 12.07 -11.60 -9.20
C ALA A 221 12.22 -10.37 -10.07
N TYR A 222 11.28 -9.43 -9.96
CA TYR A 222 11.23 -8.25 -10.82
C TYR A 222 11.04 -6.95 -10.06
N GLN A 223 11.41 -5.84 -10.70
CA GLN A 223 11.12 -4.47 -10.27
C GLN A 223 10.80 -3.60 -11.48
N LEU A 224 10.21 -2.43 -11.26
CA LEU A 224 10.07 -1.43 -12.32
C LEU A 224 11.44 -0.83 -12.64
N ASP A 225 11.70 -0.58 -13.92
CA ASP A 225 12.91 0.13 -14.33
C ASP A 225 12.78 1.61 -13.98
N LYS A 226 13.42 2.01 -12.87
CA LYS A 226 13.38 3.38 -12.37
C LYS A 226 14.01 4.39 -13.32
N LYS A 227 14.82 3.94 -14.29
CA LYS A 227 15.39 4.79 -15.35
C LYS A 227 14.39 5.08 -16.47
N LYS A 228 13.20 4.51 -16.41
CA LYS A 228 12.07 4.86 -17.27
C LYS A 228 11.15 5.81 -16.51
N PRO A 229 10.46 6.72 -17.22
CA PRO A 229 9.47 7.55 -16.56
C PRO A 229 8.32 6.67 -16.07
N TYR A 230 7.70 7.05 -14.95
CA TYR A 230 6.57 6.30 -14.41
C TYR A 230 5.27 6.60 -15.16
N ASP A 231 5.24 7.69 -15.93
CA ASP A 231 4.24 8.03 -16.94
C ASP A 231 4.96 8.30 -18.28
N PRO A 232 4.66 7.56 -19.36
CA PRO A 232 5.35 7.72 -20.64
C PRO A 232 4.96 9.00 -21.39
N ASP A 233 3.83 9.61 -21.06
CA ASP A 233 3.26 10.75 -21.79
C ASP A 233 3.73 12.10 -21.22
N VAL A 234 4.40 12.08 -20.06
CA VAL A 234 5.02 13.26 -19.44
C VAL A 234 6.44 12.97 -18.96
N ASP A 235 7.25 14.02 -18.76
CA ASP A 235 8.63 13.92 -18.26
C ASP A 235 8.67 13.65 -16.74
N ALA A 236 8.13 12.50 -16.33
CA ALA A 236 7.84 12.16 -14.95
C ALA A 236 8.74 10.99 -14.47
N TYR A 237 9.84 11.35 -13.81
CA TYR A 237 10.84 10.40 -13.30
C TYR A 237 10.93 10.47 -11.78
N TYR A 238 11.26 9.35 -11.14
CA TYR A 238 11.68 9.39 -9.73
C TYR A 238 12.94 10.25 -9.59
N ASN A 239 12.94 11.21 -8.65
CA ASN A 239 14.10 12.07 -8.41
C ASN A 239 15.40 11.25 -8.25
N GLY A 240 16.43 11.65 -8.99
CA GLY A 240 17.73 10.96 -9.06
C GLY A 240 17.83 9.88 -10.15
N PHE A 241 16.72 9.55 -10.82
CA PHE A 241 16.69 8.63 -11.96
C PHE A 241 16.34 9.31 -13.29
N ASN A 242 16.07 10.62 -13.30
CA ASN A 242 15.91 11.36 -14.56
C ASN A 242 17.24 11.29 -15.34
N PRO A 243 17.23 10.88 -16.63
CA PRO A 243 18.42 10.88 -17.47
C PRO A 243 19.03 12.29 -17.62
N ASP A 244 18.19 13.33 -17.63
CA ASP A 244 18.60 14.72 -17.52
C ASP A 244 18.75 15.07 -16.03
N LYS A 245 19.99 15.07 -15.56
CA LYS A 245 20.28 15.31 -14.14
C LYS A 245 19.92 16.72 -13.69
N ASP A 246 19.85 17.68 -14.60
CA ASP A 246 19.51 19.06 -14.26
C ASP A 246 18.03 19.24 -13.97
N LYS A 247 17.20 18.31 -14.44
CA LYS A 247 15.77 18.24 -14.12
C LYS A 247 15.45 17.55 -12.80
N ASN A 248 16.44 16.99 -12.10
CA ASN A 248 16.20 16.45 -10.76
C ASN A 248 15.93 17.60 -9.77
N PRO A 249 14.72 17.68 -9.18
CA PRO A 249 14.38 18.78 -8.28
C PRO A 249 15.25 18.80 -7.01
N VAL A 250 15.73 17.63 -6.57
CA VAL A 250 16.63 17.51 -5.42
C VAL A 250 17.97 16.93 -5.86
N LYS A 251 18.98 17.80 -5.99
CA LYS A 251 20.35 17.44 -6.43
C LYS A 251 21.20 16.79 -5.34
N THR A 252 21.01 17.18 -4.08
CA THR A 252 21.74 16.62 -2.93
C THR A 252 20.76 16.29 -1.81
N ALA A 253 21.01 15.20 -1.09
CA ALA A 253 20.21 14.84 0.06
C ALA A 253 20.20 15.99 1.09
N PRO A 254 19.02 16.50 1.50
CA PRO A 254 18.93 17.67 2.37
C PRO A 254 19.26 17.35 3.83
N PHE A 255 19.09 16.09 4.23
CA PHE A 255 19.38 15.60 5.57
C PHE A 255 20.34 14.42 5.50
N LYS A 256 21.25 14.33 6.47
CA LYS A 256 22.06 13.11 6.65
C LYS A 256 21.18 11.99 7.21
N PRO A 257 21.40 10.72 6.85
CA PRO A 257 20.58 9.61 7.36
C PRO A 257 20.44 9.56 8.89
N GLU A 258 21.51 9.90 9.62
CA GLU A 258 21.53 9.94 11.09
C GLU A 258 20.66 11.04 11.70
N ASN A 259 20.27 12.05 10.92
CA ASN A 259 19.38 13.14 11.33
C ASN A 259 17.91 12.89 10.93
N ILE A 260 17.60 11.70 10.40
CA ILE A 260 16.26 11.32 9.98
C ILE A 260 15.74 10.25 10.93
N ILE A 261 14.52 10.42 11.43
CA ILE A 261 13.78 9.36 12.13
C ILE A 261 12.40 9.15 11.51
N ILE A 262 12.04 7.90 11.28
CA ILE A 262 10.70 7.52 10.83
C ILE A 262 9.86 7.15 12.06
N VAL A 263 8.70 7.76 12.23
CA VAL A 263 7.77 7.44 13.31
C VAL A 263 6.60 6.64 12.74
N THR A 264 6.27 5.53 13.39
CA THR A 264 5.14 4.66 13.02
C THR A 264 4.33 4.31 14.27
N ASP A 265 3.12 3.78 14.08
CA ASP A 265 2.26 3.27 15.16
C ASP A 265 2.02 1.75 15.07
N GLY A 266 2.84 1.06 14.26
CA GLY A 266 2.70 -0.36 13.94
C GLY A 266 1.57 -0.70 12.95
N ILE A 267 0.87 0.28 12.37
CA ILE A 267 -0.15 0.04 11.32
C ILE A 267 0.46 0.01 9.92
N CYS A 268 1.50 0.83 9.68
CA CYS A 268 2.20 1.01 8.40
C CYS A 268 2.14 -0.25 7.51
N ALA A 269 1.30 -0.23 6.47
CA ALA A 269 1.03 -1.39 5.61
C ALA A 269 1.28 -1.07 4.13
N SER A 270 1.33 -2.09 3.28
CA SER A 270 1.45 -1.95 1.81
C SER A 270 2.59 -1.00 1.39
N ALA A 271 2.31 0.04 0.60
CA ALA A 271 3.29 1.04 0.17
C ALA A 271 4.11 1.65 1.32
N CYS A 272 3.52 1.84 2.51
CA CYS A 272 4.23 2.34 3.68
C CYS A 272 5.37 1.40 4.09
N THR A 273 5.14 0.08 4.06
CA THR A 273 6.17 -0.90 4.42
C THR A 273 7.34 -0.94 3.43
N ILE A 274 7.04 -0.70 2.15
CA ILE A 274 8.07 -0.56 1.11
C ILE A 274 8.88 0.70 1.37
N PHE A 275 8.20 1.83 1.59
CA PHE A 275 8.85 3.12 1.84
C PHE A 275 9.75 3.09 3.08
N THR A 276 9.20 2.73 4.25
CA THR A 276 9.99 2.60 5.49
C THR A 276 11.11 1.58 5.29
N GLY A 277 10.81 0.46 4.63
CA GLY A 277 11.77 -0.59 4.37
C GLY A 277 12.92 -0.21 3.44
N LEU A 278 12.69 0.67 2.47
CA LEU A 278 13.73 1.22 1.59
C LEU A 278 14.65 2.16 2.36
N LEU A 279 14.08 3.03 3.20
CA LEU A 279 14.84 4.00 3.98
C LEU A 279 15.67 3.33 5.08
N THR A 280 15.09 2.40 5.84
CA THR A 280 15.81 1.72 6.92
C THR A 280 16.90 0.81 6.37
N ARG A 281 16.56 -0.09 5.43
CA ARG A 281 17.51 -1.12 4.95
C ARG A 281 18.55 -0.60 3.95
N ASN A 282 18.21 0.41 3.13
CA ASN A 282 19.15 0.88 2.09
C ASN A 282 19.85 2.18 2.46
N GLN A 283 19.30 2.99 3.37
CA GLN A 283 19.88 4.29 3.73
C GLN A 283 20.32 4.36 5.19
N GLY A 284 20.07 3.32 6.00
CA GLY A 284 20.47 3.28 7.41
C GLY A 284 19.66 4.21 8.31
N ILE A 285 18.52 4.72 7.83
CA ILE A 285 17.62 5.60 8.60
C ILE A 285 16.96 4.80 9.72
N ARG A 286 16.89 5.36 10.92
CA ARG A 286 16.26 4.70 12.07
C ARG A 286 14.75 4.95 12.09
N ASN A 287 14.04 4.04 12.74
CA ASN A 287 12.61 4.19 12.98
C ASN A 287 12.26 3.99 14.47
N ALA A 288 11.20 4.67 14.89
CA ALA A 288 10.58 4.54 16.19
C ALA A 288 9.13 4.08 16.01
N SER A 289 8.70 3.14 16.85
CA SER A 289 7.29 2.72 16.89
C SER A 289 6.63 3.13 18.19
N ALA A 290 5.52 3.87 18.07
CA ALA A 290 4.59 4.16 19.15
C ALA A 290 3.49 3.09 19.22
N ARG A 291 3.02 2.82 20.43
CA ARG A 291 2.09 1.71 20.68
C ARG A 291 0.63 2.17 20.53
N ARG A 292 -0.17 1.46 19.73
CA ARG A 292 -1.65 1.55 19.79
C ARG A 292 -2.31 0.54 20.71
N THR A 293 -1.76 -0.67 20.84
CA THR A 293 -2.34 -1.76 21.67
C THR A 293 -1.28 -2.64 22.33
N ALA A 294 -1.68 -3.54 23.22
CA ALA A 294 -0.76 -4.18 24.15
C ALA A 294 0.27 -5.18 23.55
N ASP A 295 0.13 -5.54 22.28
CA ASP A 295 0.83 -6.65 21.63
C ASP A 295 2.28 -6.29 21.20
N GLN A 296 3.22 -7.24 21.35
CA GLN A 296 4.62 -7.10 20.93
C GLN A 296 4.75 -6.81 19.41
N LEU A 297 3.80 -7.30 18.62
CA LEU A 297 3.76 -7.10 17.18
C LEU A 297 3.47 -5.63 16.77
N CYS A 298 2.95 -4.78 17.66
CA CYS A 298 2.78 -3.35 17.38
C CYS A 298 4.10 -2.57 17.38
N TYR A 299 5.17 -3.12 17.95
CA TYR A 299 6.51 -2.51 17.93
C TYR A 299 7.35 -2.94 16.72
N ALA A 300 6.74 -3.66 15.78
CA ALA A 300 7.37 -3.89 14.50
C ALA A 300 7.64 -2.53 13.80
N GLY A 301 8.80 -2.42 13.16
CA GLY A 301 9.19 -1.26 12.38
C GLY A 301 8.34 -1.07 11.11
N HIS A 302 7.56 -2.09 10.78
CA HIS A 302 6.59 -2.18 9.70
C HIS A 302 5.33 -2.85 10.25
N GLY A 303 4.16 -2.47 9.79
CA GLY A 303 2.90 -3.09 10.22
C GLY A 303 2.73 -4.53 9.72
N ARG A 304 1.69 -5.19 10.24
CA ARG A 304 1.42 -6.63 10.04
C ARG A 304 1.08 -7.04 8.60
N ARG A 305 0.94 -6.08 7.69
CA ARG A 305 0.54 -6.32 6.28
C ARG A 305 1.58 -5.73 5.33
N GLN A 306 2.69 -6.43 5.14
CA GLN A 306 3.72 -6.05 4.15
C GLN A 306 3.47 -6.65 2.75
N GLY A 307 2.21 -7.01 2.47
CA GLY A 307 1.83 -7.43 1.11
C GLY A 307 2.00 -6.24 0.19
N THR A 308 2.67 -6.41 -0.94
CA THR A 308 2.96 -5.27 -1.82
C THR A 308 1.79 -4.95 -2.74
N LEU A 309 0.78 -5.82 -2.79
CA LEU A 309 -0.41 -5.61 -3.59
C LEU A 309 -1.63 -6.29 -2.99
N LEU A 310 -2.75 -5.59 -3.03
CA LEU A 310 -4.06 -6.12 -2.69
C LEU A 310 -5.01 -5.92 -3.88
N LEU A 311 -5.50 -7.02 -4.47
CA LEU A 311 -6.50 -7.00 -5.55
C LEU A 311 -7.86 -7.42 -4.99
N MET A 312 -8.89 -6.68 -5.39
CA MET A 312 -10.28 -7.10 -5.19
C MET A 312 -10.70 -8.03 -6.34
N SER A 313 -11.77 -8.81 -6.14
CA SER A 313 -12.26 -9.75 -7.16
C SER A 313 -12.60 -9.05 -8.49
N GLN A 314 -13.21 -7.86 -8.41
CA GLN A 314 -13.54 -7.01 -9.56
C GLN A 314 -12.31 -6.50 -10.33
N ASP A 315 -11.20 -6.19 -9.64
CA ASP A 315 -9.97 -5.74 -10.28
C ASP A 315 -9.38 -6.86 -11.15
N LEU A 316 -9.48 -8.11 -10.69
CA LEU A 316 -8.99 -9.28 -11.42
C LEU A 316 -9.76 -9.47 -12.73
N THR A 317 -11.09 -9.36 -12.71
CA THR A 317 -11.90 -9.43 -13.94
C THR A 317 -11.51 -8.32 -14.91
N GLY A 318 -11.36 -7.08 -14.42
CA GLY A 318 -10.97 -5.94 -15.26
C GLY A 318 -9.60 -6.11 -15.92
N VAL A 319 -8.62 -6.70 -15.22
CA VAL A 319 -7.30 -7.02 -15.81
C VAL A 319 -7.43 -7.97 -16.99
N PHE A 320 -8.15 -9.09 -16.82
CA PHE A 320 -8.25 -10.10 -17.87
C PHE A 320 -9.09 -9.61 -19.05
N THR A 321 -10.15 -8.82 -18.81
CA THR A 321 -10.91 -8.17 -19.89
C THR A 321 -10.00 -7.28 -20.75
N LYS A 322 -9.14 -6.44 -20.14
CA LYS A 322 -8.19 -5.60 -20.87
C LYS A 322 -7.22 -6.42 -21.74
N ILE A 323 -6.75 -7.56 -21.23
CA ILE A 323 -5.85 -8.44 -21.97
C ILE A 323 -6.58 -9.04 -23.18
N ILE A 324 -7.78 -9.57 -22.99
CA ILE A 324 -8.63 -10.12 -24.06
C ILE A 324 -8.88 -9.06 -25.14
N ASP A 325 -9.25 -7.84 -24.73
CA ASP A 325 -9.51 -6.72 -25.63
C ASP A 325 -8.27 -6.32 -26.44
N GLU A 326 -7.08 -6.35 -25.82
CA GLU A 326 -5.82 -6.00 -26.48
C GLU A 326 -5.37 -7.07 -27.50
N VAL A 327 -5.76 -8.34 -27.30
CA VAL A 327 -5.40 -9.46 -28.22
C VAL A 327 -6.54 -9.90 -29.15
N LYS A 328 -7.67 -9.19 -29.18
CA LYS A 328 -8.87 -9.59 -29.94
C LYS A 328 -8.67 -9.85 -31.45
N GLY A 329 -7.58 -9.36 -32.03
CA GLY A 329 -7.21 -9.58 -33.44
C GLY A 329 -6.17 -10.68 -33.66
N ASP A 330 -5.69 -11.35 -32.61
CA ASP A 330 -4.68 -12.40 -32.67
C ASP A 330 -5.33 -13.75 -32.35
N GLU A 331 -5.65 -14.52 -33.39
CA GLU A 331 -6.31 -15.83 -33.26
C GLU A 331 -5.50 -16.82 -32.41
N LYS A 332 -4.17 -16.76 -32.48
CA LYS A 332 -3.30 -17.65 -31.70
C LYS A 332 -3.34 -17.27 -30.22
N ALA A 333 -3.26 -15.99 -29.91
CA ALA A 333 -3.38 -15.50 -28.54
C ALA A 333 -4.75 -15.85 -27.95
N LEU A 334 -5.84 -15.67 -28.72
CA LEU A 334 -7.19 -16.04 -28.30
C LEU A 334 -7.32 -17.54 -28.04
N SER A 335 -6.73 -18.40 -28.87
CA SER A 335 -6.72 -19.86 -28.63
C SER A 335 -6.05 -20.22 -27.30
N ILE A 336 -4.92 -19.57 -26.98
CA ILE A 336 -4.21 -19.80 -25.71
C ILE A 336 -5.09 -19.40 -24.51
N LEU A 337 -5.78 -18.26 -24.61
CA LEU A 337 -6.70 -17.80 -23.55
C LEU A 337 -7.90 -18.75 -23.41
N GLU A 338 -8.47 -19.21 -24.52
CA GLU A 338 -9.61 -20.14 -24.55
C GLU A 338 -9.25 -21.50 -23.92
N ASP A 339 -8.07 -22.04 -24.19
CA ASP A 339 -7.55 -23.28 -23.59
C ASP A 339 -7.39 -23.19 -22.05
N ALA A 340 -7.34 -21.97 -21.53
CA ALA A 340 -7.23 -21.69 -20.11
C ALA A 340 -8.50 -21.07 -19.51
N LYS A 341 -9.62 -20.99 -20.24
CA LYS A 341 -10.85 -20.28 -19.82
C LYS A 341 -11.35 -20.65 -18.43
N ASP A 342 -11.25 -21.92 -18.04
CA ASP A 342 -11.69 -22.42 -16.73
C ASP A 342 -10.86 -21.87 -15.56
N SER A 343 -9.70 -21.28 -15.86
CA SER A 343 -8.81 -20.65 -14.87
C SER A 343 -9.04 -19.14 -14.73
N PHE A 344 -9.79 -18.51 -15.64
CA PHE A 344 -10.15 -17.10 -15.57
C PHE A 344 -11.31 -16.90 -14.58
N PRO A 345 -11.37 -15.75 -13.88
CA PRO A 345 -12.50 -15.45 -13.01
C PRO A 345 -13.79 -15.47 -13.83
N GLY A 346 -14.78 -16.22 -13.36
CA GLY A 346 -16.11 -16.23 -13.97
C GLY A 346 -16.73 -14.83 -13.91
N THR A 347 -17.51 -14.47 -14.94
CA THR A 347 -18.34 -13.26 -14.96
C THR A 347 -19.66 -13.44 -14.20
N ARG A 348 -19.93 -14.67 -13.73
CA ARG A 348 -21.09 -15.00 -12.89
C ARG A 348 -20.73 -14.84 -11.41
N ASP A 349 -21.75 -14.63 -10.58
CA ASP A 349 -21.61 -14.59 -9.13
C ASP A 349 -20.83 -15.80 -8.63
N ALA A 350 -19.81 -15.56 -7.80
CA ALA A 350 -19.08 -16.64 -7.16
C ALA A 350 -20.05 -17.47 -6.30
N PRO A 351 -19.92 -18.81 -6.27
CA PRO A 351 -20.84 -19.69 -5.55
C PRO A 351 -20.86 -19.45 -4.02
N LEU A 352 -19.95 -18.61 -3.52
CA LEU A 352 -19.90 -18.15 -2.13
C LEU A 352 -20.86 -16.96 -1.93
N LEU A 353 -22.16 -17.24 -1.77
CA LEU A 353 -23.19 -16.24 -1.48
C LEU A 353 -23.38 -16.03 0.03
N PRO A 354 -23.58 -14.79 0.52
CA PRO A 354 -23.66 -13.51 -0.20
C PRO A 354 -22.34 -12.72 -0.20
N LEU A 355 -21.23 -13.35 0.23
CA LEU A 355 -20.01 -12.65 0.62
C LEU A 355 -19.12 -12.24 -0.55
N LEU A 356 -19.27 -12.84 -1.74
CA LEU A 356 -18.42 -12.54 -2.90
C LEU A 356 -19.05 -11.69 -4.03
N THR A 357 -20.31 -11.27 -3.90
CA THR A 357 -21.00 -10.46 -4.93
C THR A 357 -20.99 -8.95 -4.67
N THR A 358 -20.45 -8.51 -3.53
CA THR A 358 -20.25 -7.08 -3.24
C THR A 358 -18.88 -6.61 -3.74
N PRO A 359 -18.69 -5.32 -4.08
CA PRO A 359 -17.35 -4.78 -4.39
C PRO A 359 -16.27 -5.05 -3.31
N ALA A 360 -16.68 -5.31 -2.06
CA ALA A 360 -15.81 -5.62 -0.92
C ALA A 360 -15.55 -7.13 -0.70
N ALA A 361 -16.00 -7.97 -1.65
CA ALA A 361 -15.92 -9.42 -1.69
C ALA A 361 -14.49 -9.99 -1.68
N GLY A 362 -13.89 -10.09 -0.49
CA GLY A 362 -12.58 -10.71 -0.32
C GLY A 362 -11.43 -9.89 -0.93
N LYS A 363 -10.23 -10.13 -0.42
CA LYS A 363 -9.02 -9.41 -0.84
C LYS A 363 -7.90 -10.40 -1.07
N LEU A 364 -7.24 -10.30 -2.22
CA LEU A 364 -6.14 -11.16 -2.59
C LEU A 364 -4.82 -10.40 -2.44
N ASN A 365 -3.88 -10.96 -1.68
CA ASN A 365 -2.49 -10.55 -1.86
C ASN A 365 -1.94 -11.26 -3.11
N ALA A 366 -1.73 -10.50 -4.18
CA ALA A 366 -1.28 -11.05 -5.44
C ALA A 366 0.26 -10.95 -5.61
N GLN A 367 0.91 -9.99 -4.94
CA GLN A 367 2.35 -9.74 -5.08
C GLN A 367 3.05 -9.76 -3.72
N ASN A 368 4.11 -10.56 -3.66
CA ASN A 368 4.98 -10.64 -2.50
C ASN A 368 6.23 -9.79 -2.73
N GLY A 369 6.59 -9.02 -1.70
CA GLY A 369 7.85 -8.30 -1.63
C GLY A 369 8.98 -9.18 -1.11
N TYR A 370 10.15 -9.03 -1.71
CA TYR A 370 11.41 -9.66 -1.31
C TYR A 370 12.51 -8.62 -1.27
N THR A 371 13.52 -8.89 -0.45
CA THR A 371 14.74 -8.10 -0.41
C THR A 371 15.84 -8.83 -1.16
N LEU A 372 16.78 -8.09 -1.77
CA LEU A 372 17.84 -8.67 -2.60
C LEU A 372 18.75 -9.65 -1.84
N ASP A 373 18.89 -9.46 -0.53
CA ASP A 373 19.63 -10.31 0.41
C ASP A 373 18.95 -11.65 0.71
N ASP A 374 17.66 -11.80 0.39
CA ASP A 374 16.86 -12.99 0.69
C ASP A 374 15.78 -13.22 -0.39
N LEU A 375 16.22 -13.46 -1.63
CA LEU A 375 15.31 -13.66 -2.77
C LEU A 375 14.70 -15.05 -2.86
N ASP A 376 15.30 -16.02 -2.18
CA ASP A 376 14.92 -17.43 -2.21
C ASP A 376 14.23 -17.89 -0.92
N GLY A 377 14.29 -17.10 0.15
CA GLY A 377 13.59 -17.34 1.40
C GLY A 377 12.17 -16.80 1.43
N TYR A 378 11.79 -16.17 2.55
CA TYR A 378 10.40 -15.80 2.79
C TYR A 378 10.09 -14.38 2.31
N PRO A 379 8.89 -14.14 1.74
CA PRO A 379 8.38 -12.79 1.56
C PRO A 379 8.52 -11.96 2.83
N VAL A 380 8.84 -10.67 2.66
CA VAL A 380 8.91 -9.70 3.76
C VAL A 380 7.64 -9.65 4.60
N HIS A 381 6.48 -9.96 4.01
CA HIS A 381 5.21 -10.13 4.72
C HIS A 381 5.28 -11.10 5.90
N PHE A 382 6.09 -12.15 5.82
CA PHE A 382 6.23 -13.16 6.86
C PHE A 382 7.46 -12.94 7.75
N ARG A 383 8.20 -11.84 7.53
CA ARG A 383 9.41 -11.50 8.28
C ARG A 383 9.06 -10.42 9.31
N TYR A 384 9.26 -10.76 10.59
CA TYR A 384 9.19 -9.76 11.65
C TYR A 384 10.44 -8.90 11.62
N GLU A 385 10.26 -7.58 11.65
CA GLU A 385 11.34 -6.61 11.83
C GLU A 385 10.95 -5.64 12.95
N ALA A 386 11.76 -5.60 14.01
CA ALA A 386 11.56 -4.68 15.12
C ALA A 386 11.88 -3.25 14.70
N ALA A 387 11.21 -2.27 15.31
CA ALA A 387 11.65 -0.88 15.24
C ALA A 387 12.99 -0.70 15.97
N HIS A 388 13.82 0.24 15.51
CA HIS A 388 15.10 0.55 16.16
C HIS A 388 14.88 1.15 17.55
N CYS A 389 13.81 1.94 17.71
CA CYS A 389 13.41 2.55 18.97
C CYS A 389 11.97 2.21 19.32
N LYS A 390 11.73 2.02 20.61
CA LYS A 390 10.41 1.81 21.19
C LYS A 390 9.99 3.07 21.95
N LEU A 391 8.95 3.76 21.49
CA LEU A 391 8.41 4.89 22.24
C LEU A 391 7.62 4.38 23.45
N PRO A 392 7.63 5.09 24.58
CA PRO A 392 6.85 4.71 25.77
C PRO A 392 5.38 4.44 25.44
N SER A 393 4.77 3.48 26.15
CA SER A 393 3.36 3.14 25.91
C SER A 393 2.38 4.26 26.27
N THR A 394 2.85 5.29 26.98
CA THR A 394 2.09 6.49 27.37
C THR A 394 2.22 7.63 26.36
N THR A 395 3.06 7.49 25.32
CA THR A 395 3.23 8.52 24.28
C THR A 395 1.89 8.77 23.58
N PRO A 396 1.36 10.00 23.61
CA PRO A 396 0.20 10.35 22.82
C PRO A 396 0.54 10.21 21.33
N LEU A 397 -0.31 9.52 20.57
CA LEU A 397 -0.15 9.36 19.12
C LEU A 397 -0.53 10.62 18.34
N SER A 398 -1.16 11.58 19.00
CA SER A 398 -1.42 12.90 18.44
C SER A 398 -0.11 13.70 18.39
N PRO A 399 0.20 14.34 17.25
CA PRO A 399 1.12 15.47 17.22
C PRO A 399 0.67 16.58 18.18
N PRO A 400 1.56 17.44 18.73
CA PRO A 400 3.03 17.38 18.74
C PRO A 400 3.72 16.40 19.73
N PRO A 401 3.11 15.88 20.82
CA PRO A 401 3.81 15.02 21.79
C PRO A 401 4.58 13.84 21.20
N LEU A 402 4.03 13.21 20.16
CA LEU A 402 4.69 12.12 19.44
C LEU A 402 6.05 12.54 18.86
N PHE A 403 6.11 13.72 18.24
CA PHE A 403 7.31 14.24 17.59
C PHE A 403 8.37 14.63 18.62
N ARG A 404 7.93 15.20 19.74
CA ARG A 404 8.83 15.58 20.83
C ARG A 404 9.60 14.40 21.42
N GLN A 405 8.99 13.22 21.41
CA GLN A 405 9.60 12.01 21.96
C GLN A 405 10.41 11.21 20.95
N ALA A 406 10.23 11.49 19.65
CA ALA A 406 10.95 10.84 18.58
C ALA A 406 12.32 11.49 18.31
N LYS A 407 12.45 12.81 18.52
CA LYS A 407 13.74 13.50 18.55
C LYS A 407 14.56 13.03 19.75
#